data_AF-A0A536QPC1-F1
#
_entry.id   AF-A0A536QPC1-F1
#
_cell.length_a   1.000
_cell.length_b   1.000
_cell.length_c   1.000
_cell.angle_alpha   90.00
_cell.angle_beta   90.00
_cell.angle_gamma   90.00
#
_symmetry.space_group_name_H-M   'P 1'
#
loop_
_entity.id
_entity.type
_entity.pdbx_description
1 polymer ?
#
loop_
_entity_poly.entity_id
_entity_poly.type
_entity_poly.pdbx_seq_one_letter_code
_entity_poly.pdbx_strand_id
1 'polypeptide(L)'
;MIAGIATITLIATACTPTGQPSTSTTPAASEQPVAGGRLVIGATGDPKTMQPVISGDTTSSLIWQQVYVTLTRPNYKTGQTEPNL
;
A
#
# COMPACT_ATOMS: atom_id res chain seq x y z
N MET A 1 17.72 11.01 38.79
CA MET A 1 16.42 11.04 38.11
C MET A 1 16.34 12.26 37.18
N ILE A 2 17.07 12.23 36.07
CA ILE A 2 17.02 13.30 35.04
C ILE A 2 16.81 12.63 33.66
N ALA A 3 17.43 11.47 33.44
CA ALA A 3 17.26 10.66 32.24
C ALA A 3 15.80 10.21 31.97
N GLY A 4 14.99 9.95 33.01
CA GLY A 4 13.60 9.53 32.83
C GLY A 4 12.64 10.65 32.40
N ILE A 5 12.97 11.91 32.69
CA ILE A 5 12.15 13.07 32.30
C ILE A 5 12.43 13.45 30.83
N ALA A 6 13.67 13.27 30.39
CA ALA A 6 14.08 13.51 29.00
C ALA A 6 13.44 12.52 28.02
N THR A 7 13.25 11.26 28.40
CA THR A 7 12.57 10.28 27.54
C THR A 7 11.06 10.53 27.43
N ILE A 8 10.40 10.94 28.52
CA ILE A 8 8.96 11.24 28.51
C ILE A 8 8.66 12.48 27.66
N THR A 9 9.51 13.51 27.73
CA THR A 9 9.36 14.73 26.91
C THR A 9 9.59 14.47 25.43
N LEU A 10 10.55 13.61 25.06
CA LEU A 10 10.79 13.22 23.67
C LEU A 10 9.61 12.44 23.06
N ILE A 11 8.99 11.53 23.83
CA ILE A 11 7.81 10.77 23.40
C ILE A 11 6.59 11.69 23.24
N ALA A 12 6.44 12.70 24.10
CA ALA A 12 5.36 13.68 24.01
C ALA A 12 5.49 14.60 22.77
N THR A 13 6.72 14.96 22.39
CA THR A 13 6.96 15.77 21.17
C THR A 13 6.83 14.96 19.87
N ALA A 14 7.00 13.64 19.91
CA ALA A 14 6.80 12.78 18.75
C ALA A 14 5.30 12.53 18.43
N CYS A 15 4.43 12.64 19.43
CA CYS A 15 2.97 12.48 19.28
C CYS A 15 2.21 13.81 19.13
N THR A 16 2.92 14.95 19.19
CA THR A 16 2.30 16.25 18.87
C THR A 16 2.48 16.51 17.37
N PRO A 17 1.39 16.77 16.61
CA PRO A 17 1.48 17.05 15.18
C PRO A 17 2.15 18.41 14.97
N THR A 18 3.48 18.41 14.93
CA THR A 18 4.30 19.57 14.58
C THR A 18 4.55 19.55 13.08
N GLY A 19 3.58 20.11 12.37
CA GLY A 19 3.63 20.29 10.92
C GLY A 19 2.22 20.32 10.40
N GLN A 20 1.69 21.50 10.16
CA GLN A 20 0.48 21.68 9.37
C GLN A 20 0.80 21.25 7.94
N PRO A 21 0.28 20.12 7.44
CA PRO A 21 0.25 19.88 6.00
C PRO A 21 -0.79 20.84 5.44
N SER A 22 -0.52 21.41 4.26
CA SER A 22 -1.51 22.19 3.52
C SER A 22 -2.82 21.41 3.50
N THR A 23 -3.90 22.02 3.99
CA THR A 23 -5.27 21.50 3.86
C THR A 23 -5.68 21.59 2.39
N SER A 24 -5.14 20.70 1.56
CA SER A 24 -5.94 20.17 0.46
C SER A 24 -7.05 19.39 1.13
N THR A 25 -8.27 19.89 1.04
CA THR A 25 -9.46 19.17 1.49
C THR A 25 -9.50 17.84 0.75
N THR A 26 -9.10 16.76 1.42
CA THR A 26 -9.32 15.40 0.91
C THR A 26 -10.83 15.21 0.86
N PRO A 27 -11.42 14.96 -0.31
CA PRO A 27 -12.83 14.62 -0.39
C PRO A 27 -13.12 13.43 0.52
N ALA A 28 -14.29 13.43 1.18
CA ALA A 28 -14.76 12.25 1.90
C ALA A 28 -14.68 11.02 0.99
N ALA A 29 -14.26 9.87 1.54
CA ALA A 29 -14.13 8.63 0.77
C ALA A 29 -15.46 8.34 0.04
N SER A 30 -15.48 8.57 -1.26
CA SER A 30 -16.59 8.20 -2.11
C SER A 30 -16.62 6.67 -2.21
N GLU A 31 -17.83 6.10 -2.23
CA GLU A 31 -18.02 4.65 -2.30
C GLU A 31 -17.41 4.03 -3.58
N GLN A 32 -17.21 4.86 -4.60
CA GLN A 32 -16.40 4.55 -5.77
C GLN A 32 -15.12 5.40 -5.80
N PRO A 33 -13.96 4.79 -6.08
CA PRO A 33 -12.73 5.55 -6.32
C PRO A 33 -12.92 6.49 -7.52
N VAL A 34 -12.48 7.73 -7.36
CA VAL A 34 -12.49 8.72 -8.44
C VAL A 34 -11.54 8.26 -9.56
N ALA A 35 -11.96 8.38 -10.81
CA ALA A 35 -11.13 8.01 -11.94
C ALA A 35 -9.90 8.94 -12.07
N GLY A 36 -8.72 8.33 -12.24
CA GLY A 36 -7.46 9.05 -12.38
C GLY A 36 -6.69 9.22 -11.07
N GLY A 37 -5.42 9.63 -11.19
CA GLY A 37 -4.48 9.72 -10.06
C GLY A 37 -3.30 8.75 -10.20
N ARG A 38 -2.32 8.86 -9.30
CA ARG A 38 -1.14 7.98 -9.26
C ARG A 38 -1.01 7.33 -7.88
N LEU A 39 -1.00 6.01 -7.86
CA LEU A 39 -0.66 5.22 -6.68
C LEU A 39 0.81 4.80 -6.77
N VAL A 40 1.58 5.07 -5.72
CA VAL A 40 2.98 4.61 -5.61
C VAL A 40 3.05 3.56 -4.51
N ILE A 41 3.37 2.33 -4.88
CA ILE A 41 3.49 1.19 -3.96
C ILE A 41 4.98 0.86 -3.82
N GLY A 42 5.46 0.82 -2.58
CA GLY A 42 6.84 0.40 -2.28
C GLY A 42 6.97 -1.12 -2.27
N ALA A 43 8.04 -1.62 -2.87
CA ALA A 43 8.44 -3.03 -2.79
C ALA A 43 9.86 -3.14 -2.20
N THR A 44 10.17 -4.27 -1.58
CA THR A 44 11.47 -4.52 -0.93
C THR A 44 12.58 -4.89 -1.92
N GLY A 45 12.25 -5.05 -3.20
CA GLY A 45 13.20 -5.38 -4.27
C GLY A 45 12.60 -5.24 -5.66
N ASP A 46 13.41 -5.48 -6.67
CA ASP A 46 13.02 -5.52 -8.09
C ASP A 46 12.48 -6.91 -8.49
N PRO A 47 11.48 -7.01 -9.39
CA PRO A 47 11.05 -8.29 -9.95
C PRO A 47 12.21 -9.01 -10.65
N LYS A 48 12.44 -10.27 -10.29
CA LYS A 48 13.51 -11.08 -10.89
C LYS A 48 13.21 -11.48 -12.33
N THR A 49 11.92 -11.59 -12.66
CA THR A 49 11.44 -11.94 -14.00
C THR A 49 10.02 -11.45 -14.21
N MET A 50 9.69 -11.10 -15.46
CA MET A 50 8.35 -10.71 -15.88
C MET A 50 7.53 -11.89 -16.44
N GLN A 51 8.11 -13.08 -16.51
CA GLN A 51 7.42 -14.28 -16.98
C GLN A 51 6.80 -15.03 -15.78
N PRO A 52 5.47 -15.05 -15.62
CA PRO A 52 4.82 -15.62 -14.42
C PRO A 52 5.13 -17.11 -14.22
N VAL A 53 5.32 -17.86 -15.33
CA VAL A 53 5.53 -19.32 -15.32
C VAL A 53 6.86 -19.73 -14.68
N ILE A 54 7.87 -18.86 -14.73
CA ILE A 54 9.20 -19.12 -14.16
C ILE A 54 9.48 -18.28 -12.90
N SER A 55 8.48 -17.49 -12.46
CA SER A 55 8.55 -16.65 -11.27
C SER A 55 8.12 -17.44 -10.05
N GLY A 56 8.99 -17.53 -9.03
CA GLY A 56 8.69 -18.19 -7.76
C GLY A 56 8.59 -17.26 -6.54
N ASP A 57 8.83 -15.95 -6.71
CA ASP A 57 8.92 -15.00 -5.62
C ASP A 57 7.76 -14.00 -5.55
N THR A 58 7.52 -13.47 -4.35
CA THR A 58 6.43 -12.52 -4.07
C THR A 58 6.62 -11.18 -4.78
N THR A 59 7.86 -10.70 -4.90
CA THR A 59 8.13 -9.39 -5.50
C THR A 59 7.78 -9.37 -6.98
N SER A 60 8.20 -10.40 -7.72
CA SER A 60 7.81 -10.59 -9.10
C SER A 60 6.29 -10.73 -9.26
N SER A 61 5.62 -11.45 -8.33
CA SER A 61 4.17 -11.65 -8.40
C SER A 61 3.33 -10.41 -8.16
N LEU A 62 3.81 -9.47 -7.35
CA LEU A 62 3.14 -8.18 -7.17
C LEU A 62 3.02 -7.39 -8.49
N ILE A 63 4.05 -7.46 -9.35
CA ILE A 63 4.09 -6.71 -10.60
C ILE A 63 3.31 -7.43 -11.70
N TRP A 64 3.57 -8.72 -11.93
CA TRP A 64 2.93 -9.40 -13.05
C TRP A 64 1.41 -9.56 -12.85
N GLN A 65 0.90 -9.61 -11.61
CA GLN A 65 -0.56 -9.61 -11.34
C GLN A 65 -1.26 -8.31 -11.77
N GLN A 66 -0.52 -7.23 -11.94
CA GLN A 66 -1.06 -5.95 -12.41
C GLN A 66 -1.11 -5.88 -13.94
N VAL A 67 -0.33 -6.71 -14.63
CA VAL A 67 -0.12 -6.65 -16.09
C VAL A 67 -0.81 -7.82 -16.81
N TYR A 68 -0.77 -9.01 -16.22
CA TYR A 68 -1.38 -10.21 -16.80
C TYR A 68 -2.68 -10.55 -16.10
N VAL A 69 -3.69 -10.86 -16.91
CA VAL A 69 -5.00 -11.28 -16.43
C VAL A 69 -5.04 -12.81 -16.35
N THR A 70 -5.70 -13.34 -15.34
CA THR A 70 -5.90 -14.77 -15.10
C THR A 70 -7.32 -15.19 -15.46
N LEU A 71 -7.59 -16.50 -15.56
CA LEU A 71 -8.95 -17.03 -15.77
C LEU A 71 -9.87 -16.80 -14.56
N THR A 72 -9.30 -16.79 -13.36
CA THR A 72 -10.01 -16.53 -12.11
C THR A 72 -9.21 -15.60 -11.22
N ARG A 73 -9.89 -14.85 -10.35
CA ARG A 73 -9.26 -13.95 -9.40
C ARG A 73 -9.92 -14.04 -8.02
N PRO A 74 -9.18 -13.79 -6.93
CA PRO A 74 -9.78 -13.69 -5.61
C PRO A 74 -10.57 -12.38 -5.49
N ASN A 75 -11.80 -12.45 -4.98
CA ASN A 75 -12.58 -11.28 -4.61
C ASN A 75 -11.90 -10.56 -3.43
N TYR A 76 -11.64 -9.26 -3.56
CA TYR A 76 -10.92 -8.47 -2.55
C TYR A 76 -11.67 -8.31 -1.20
N LYS A 77 -13.00 -8.50 -1.18
CA LYS A 77 -13.84 -8.44 0.04
C LYS A 77 -14.04 -9.81 0.68
N THR A 78 -14.31 -10.84 -0.13
CA THR A 78 -14.76 -12.15 0.35
C THR A 78 -13.67 -13.22 0.30
N GLY A 79 -12.60 -13.01 -0.46
CA GLY A 79 -11.55 -14.01 -0.70
C GLY A 79 -12.01 -15.19 -1.57
N GLN A 80 -13.27 -15.24 -1.99
CA GLN A 80 -13.75 -16.31 -2.87
C GLN A 80 -13.21 -16.14 -4.29
N THR A 81 -13.04 -17.27 -4.97
CA THR A 81 -12.59 -17.28 -6.37
C THR A 81 -13.75 -16.88 -7.28
N GLU A 82 -13.54 -15.87 -8.11
CA GLU A 82 -14.50 -15.41 -9.10
C GLU A 82 -13.94 -15.56 -10.52
N PRO A 83 -14.80 -15.76 -11.53
CA PRO A 83 -14.40 -15.69 -12.93
C PRO A 83 -13.73 -14.35 -13.26
N ASN A 84 -12.75 -14.42 -14.15
CA ASN A 84 -12.02 -13.27 -14.67
C ASN A 84 -12.07 -13.31 -16.21
N LEU A 85 -10.94 -13.47 -16.93
CA LEU A 85 -10.91 -13.52 -18.40
C LEU A 85 -12.03 -14.33 -19.07
#